data_AF-A0A239F331-F1
#
_entry.id   AF-A0A239F331-F1
#
_cell.length_a   1.000
_cell.length_b   1.000
_cell.length_c   1.000
_cell.angle_alpha   90.00
_cell.angle_beta   90.00
_cell.angle_gamma   90.00
#
_symmetry.space_group_name_H-M   'P 1'
#
loop_
_entity.id
_entity.type
_entity.pdbx_description
1 polymer ?
#
loop_
_entity_poly.entity_id
_entity_poly.type
_entity_poly.pdbx_seq_one_letter_code
_entity_poly.pdbx_strand_id
1 'polypeptide(L)'
;MKLKTLTVISFTTLLVISFMLNTFVDKKTYRDLQALPSLPRPIAKEMVLITSAGQSTDAYMIKDIANKLMLHNFFMPQAVEPDLENINTVVFVAGYSDIGEKLQEISFQDEKKRIDKLLNSVKEKEIPIITIYIGGNSRRNRKTDMLLKMTCKESDYIISTTDSNYDQFLSNLAKEHNIPITLVEDIRDITEPFVSAFR
;
A
#
# COMPACT_ATOMS: atom_id res chain seq x y z
N MET A 1 55.70 16.11 9.35
CA MET A 1 54.71 16.02 8.27
C MET A 1 53.90 14.71 8.23
N LYS A 2 54.37 13.60 8.82
CA LYS A 2 53.72 12.27 8.73
C LYS A 2 52.50 12.02 9.66
N LEU A 3 52.35 12.75 10.77
CA LEU A 3 51.22 12.51 11.69
C LEU A 3 49.87 13.01 11.15
N LYS A 4 49.82 14.18 10.50
CA LYS A 4 48.56 14.74 9.98
C LYS A 4 47.96 13.89 8.84
N THR A 5 48.80 13.28 8.01
CA THR A 5 48.37 12.39 6.93
C THR A 5 47.77 11.08 7.47
N LEU A 6 48.28 10.55 8.59
CA LEU A 6 47.78 9.31 9.18
C LEU A 6 46.38 9.49 9.80
N THR A 7 46.12 10.63 10.43
CA THR A 7 44.80 10.95 11.03
C THR A 7 43.72 11.17 9.97
N VAL A 8 44.06 11.80 8.84
CA VAL A 8 43.13 12.03 7.72
C VAL A 8 42.73 10.71 7.06
N ILE A 9 43.69 9.78 6.87
CA ILE A 9 43.41 8.45 6.32
C ILE A 9 42.51 7.62 7.26
N SER A 10 42.71 7.73 8.58
CA SER A 10 41.86 7.06 9.56
C SER A 10 40.42 7.59 9.53
N PHE A 11 40.22 8.90 9.42
CA PHE A 11 38.87 9.48 9.34
C PHE A 11 38.12 9.10 8.06
N THR A 12 38.79 9.10 6.91
CA THR A 12 38.15 8.73 5.64
C THR A 12 37.76 7.26 5.62
N THR A 13 38.59 6.36 6.16
CA THR A 13 38.23 4.93 6.27
C THR A 13 37.03 4.71 7.20
N LEU A 14 36.94 5.42 8.33
CA LEU A 14 35.80 5.32 9.24
C LEU A 14 34.49 5.82 8.60
N LEU A 15 34.57 6.88 7.79
CA LEU A 15 33.42 7.46 7.08
C LEU A 15 32.93 6.53 5.96
N VAL A 16 33.84 5.90 5.23
CA VAL A 16 33.53 4.87 4.22
C VAL A 16 32.93 3.63 4.87
N ILE A 17 33.45 3.18 6.02
CA ILE A 17 32.88 2.06 6.78
C ILE A 17 31.49 2.41 7.30
N SER A 18 31.28 3.63 7.82
CA SER A 18 29.96 4.11 8.25
C SER A 18 28.97 4.15 7.08
N PHE A 19 29.40 4.60 5.91
CA PHE A 19 28.57 4.63 4.70
C PHE A 19 28.23 3.22 4.19
N MET A 20 29.22 2.31 4.22
CA MET A 20 29.03 0.90 3.86
C MET A 20 28.12 0.16 4.86
N LEU A 21 28.24 0.45 6.16
CA LEU A 21 27.34 -0.08 7.18
C LEU A 21 25.91 0.45 7.01
N ASN A 22 25.73 1.73 6.70
CA ASN A 22 24.40 2.30 6.46
C ASN A 22 23.72 1.62 5.25
N THR A 23 24.44 1.43 4.15
CA THR A 23 23.91 0.72 2.97
C THR A 23 23.63 -0.77 3.18
N PHE A 24 24.27 -1.40 4.17
CA PHE A 24 24.07 -2.81 4.51
C PHE A 24 22.91 -3.03 5.49
N VAL A 25 22.71 -2.12 6.45
CA VAL A 25 21.57 -2.13 7.40
C VAL A 25 20.25 -1.96 6.66
N ASP A 26 20.19 -1.08 5.67
CA ASP A 26 19.02 -0.93 4.79
C ASP A 26 18.69 -2.27 4.11
N LYS A 27 19.63 -2.86 3.37
CA LYS A 27 19.37 -4.07 2.56
C LYS A 27 18.96 -5.32 3.34
N LYS A 28 19.42 -5.49 4.59
CA LYS A 28 19.02 -6.64 5.41
C LYS A 28 17.62 -6.45 6.00
N THR A 29 17.29 -5.24 6.44
CA THR A 29 15.97 -4.88 6.96
C THR A 29 14.88 -5.04 5.89
N TYR A 30 15.15 -4.62 4.64
CA TYR A 30 14.19 -4.77 3.52
C TYR A 30 13.96 -6.22 3.06
N ARG A 31 14.86 -7.17 3.38
CA ARG A 31 14.67 -8.58 3.01
C ARG A 31 13.68 -9.30 3.93
N ASP A 32 13.56 -8.89 5.19
CA ASP A 32 12.67 -9.50 6.17
C ASP A 32 11.26 -8.87 6.21
N LEU A 33 11.04 -7.77 5.47
CA LEU A 33 9.74 -7.09 5.30
C LEU A 33 8.77 -7.81 4.35
N GLN A 34 9.19 -8.93 3.74
CA GLN A 34 8.40 -9.69 2.78
C GLN A 34 7.56 -10.73 3.53
N ALA A 35 6.23 -10.51 3.56
CA ALA A 35 5.23 -11.29 4.27
C ALA A 35 5.36 -11.21 5.80
N LEU A 36 5.35 -10.00 6.35
CA LEU A 36 5.12 -9.84 7.79
C LEU A 36 3.67 -10.23 8.11
N PRO A 37 3.40 -10.94 9.22
CA PRO A 37 2.03 -11.20 9.65
C PRO A 37 1.28 -9.91 10.00
N SER A 38 2.02 -8.87 10.42
CA SER A 38 1.53 -7.53 10.75
C SER A 38 2.68 -6.51 10.74
N LEU A 39 2.36 -5.21 10.68
CA LEU A 39 3.39 -4.17 10.72
C LEU A 39 4.01 -4.04 12.12
N PRO A 40 5.34 -3.81 12.24
CA PRO A 40 6.01 -3.70 13.53
C PRO A 40 5.75 -2.35 14.22
N ARG A 41 5.25 -1.36 13.47
CA ARG A 41 4.88 -0.02 13.93
C ARG A 41 3.72 0.50 13.09
N PRO A 42 2.80 1.27 13.69
CA PRO A 42 1.70 1.89 12.96
C PRO A 42 2.26 2.93 11.98
N ILE A 43 1.68 2.95 10.78
CA ILE A 43 2.01 3.88 9.69
C ILE A 43 0.84 4.81 9.35
N ALA A 44 -0.36 4.45 9.80
CA ALA A 44 -1.63 5.09 9.45
C ALA A 44 -2.27 5.71 10.69
N LYS A 45 -3.23 6.61 10.46
CA LYS A 45 -3.99 7.31 11.50
C LYS A 45 -5.48 7.28 11.15
N GLU A 46 -6.32 7.25 12.17
CA GLU A 46 -7.78 7.27 12.00
C GLU A 46 -8.27 8.55 11.32
N MET A 47 -9.55 8.56 10.88
CA MET A 47 -10.07 9.38 9.78
C MET A 47 -9.64 8.83 8.42
N VAL A 48 -10.01 7.56 8.22
CA VAL A 48 -9.63 6.75 7.06
C VAL A 48 -10.63 6.96 5.92
N LEU A 49 -10.15 7.35 4.76
CA LEU A 49 -10.96 7.32 3.53
C LEU A 49 -10.84 5.95 2.88
N ILE A 50 -11.93 5.21 2.78
CA ILE A 50 -11.97 3.93 2.06
C ILE A 50 -12.62 4.17 0.70
N THR A 51 -11.84 3.95 -0.36
CA THR A 51 -12.29 4.15 -1.74
C THR A 51 -12.03 2.93 -2.61
N SER A 52 -12.85 2.75 -3.66
CA SER A 52 -12.65 1.69 -4.63
C SER A 52 -11.64 2.13 -5.68
N ALA A 53 -10.83 1.20 -6.16
CA ALA A 53 -10.01 1.37 -7.37
C ALA A 53 -10.37 0.25 -8.36
N GLY A 54 -11.34 0.52 -9.23
CA GLY A 54 -11.87 -0.46 -10.20
C GLY A 54 -13.32 -0.87 -9.98
N GLN A 55 -14.01 -0.25 -9.03
CA GLN A 55 -15.45 -0.43 -8.80
C GLN A 55 -15.84 -1.86 -8.36
N SER A 56 -14.91 -2.58 -7.73
CA SER A 56 -15.19 -3.83 -7.04
C SER A 56 -16.05 -3.61 -5.80
N THR A 57 -16.96 -4.56 -5.54
CA THR A 57 -17.73 -4.63 -4.29
C THR A 57 -16.87 -4.96 -3.07
N ASP A 58 -15.62 -5.38 -3.25
CA ASP A 58 -14.67 -5.67 -2.16
C ASP A 58 -14.48 -4.46 -1.24
N ALA A 59 -14.63 -3.24 -1.76
CA ALA A 59 -14.56 -2.01 -0.96
C ALA A 59 -15.59 -1.97 0.18
N TYR A 60 -16.78 -2.54 -0.04
CA TYR A 60 -17.81 -2.65 0.99
C TYR A 60 -17.40 -3.62 2.09
N MET A 61 -16.77 -4.74 1.73
CA MET A 61 -16.26 -5.71 2.70
C MET A 61 -15.18 -5.10 3.59
N ILE A 62 -14.24 -4.35 3.00
CA ILE A 62 -13.19 -3.65 3.75
C ILE A 62 -13.79 -2.57 4.66
N LYS A 63 -14.81 -1.84 4.20
CA LYS A 63 -15.56 -0.89 5.04
C LYS A 63 -16.23 -1.60 6.22
N ASP A 64 -16.82 -2.78 6.03
CA ASP A 64 -17.44 -3.52 7.12
C ASP A 64 -16.39 -4.04 8.13
N ILE A 65 -15.21 -4.46 7.65
CA ILE A 65 -14.06 -4.79 8.50
C ILE A 65 -13.59 -3.56 9.30
N ALA A 66 -13.43 -2.41 8.65
CA ALA A 66 -13.03 -1.16 9.33
C ALA A 66 -14.02 -0.77 10.43
N ASN A 67 -15.32 -0.87 10.16
CA ASN A 67 -16.36 -0.59 11.15
C ASN A 67 -16.33 -1.58 12.32
N LYS A 68 -16.13 -2.87 12.04
CA LYS A 68 -15.98 -3.90 13.09
C LYS A 68 -14.77 -3.63 13.98
N LEU A 69 -13.69 -3.07 13.42
CA LEU A 69 -12.49 -2.66 14.15
C LEU A 69 -12.64 -1.32 14.88
N MET A 70 -13.80 -0.66 14.74
CA MET A 70 -14.12 0.68 15.26
C MET A 70 -13.16 1.76 14.77
N LEU A 71 -12.63 1.62 13.54
CA LEU A 71 -11.83 2.67 12.91
C LEU A 71 -12.75 3.80 12.43
N HIS A 72 -12.49 5.04 12.85
CA HIS A 72 -13.19 6.19 12.27
C HIS A 72 -12.87 6.30 10.78
N ASN A 73 -13.88 6.09 9.93
CA ASN A 73 -13.71 6.03 8.49
C ASN A 73 -14.84 6.76 7.73
N PHE A 74 -14.49 7.27 6.56
CA PHE A 74 -15.41 7.69 5.52
C PHE A 74 -15.35 6.68 4.38
N PHE A 75 -16.50 6.13 4.01
CA PHE A 75 -16.60 5.22 2.89
C PHE A 75 -17.14 5.96 1.67
N MET A 76 -16.26 6.18 0.70
CA MET A 76 -16.55 6.92 -0.53
C MET A 76 -15.98 6.13 -1.73
N PRO A 77 -16.74 5.17 -2.28
CA PRO A 77 -16.29 4.30 -3.38
C PRO A 77 -15.76 5.07 -4.60
N GLN A 78 -16.31 6.26 -4.84
CA GLN A 78 -15.98 7.14 -5.96
C GLN A 78 -15.26 8.42 -5.50
N ALA A 79 -14.44 8.32 -4.45
CA ALA A 79 -13.75 9.47 -3.89
C ALA A 79 -12.95 10.26 -4.94
N VAL A 80 -12.94 11.57 -4.77
CA VAL A 80 -12.24 12.56 -5.58
C VAL A 80 -11.39 13.47 -4.68
N GLU A 81 -10.59 14.35 -5.27
CA GLU A 81 -9.59 15.15 -4.55
C GLU A 81 -10.18 16.01 -3.40
N PRO A 82 -11.37 16.63 -3.54
CA PRO A 82 -12.04 17.33 -2.44
C PRO A 82 -12.36 16.46 -1.22
N ASP A 83 -12.56 15.15 -1.41
CA ASP A 83 -12.91 14.22 -0.33
C ASP A 83 -11.72 13.92 0.61
N LEU A 84 -10.52 14.42 0.28
CA LEU A 84 -9.32 14.30 1.12
C LEU A 84 -9.30 15.31 2.28
N GLU A 85 -10.32 16.15 2.42
CA GLU A 85 -10.40 17.10 3.53
C GLU A 85 -10.52 16.38 4.88
N ASN A 86 -9.62 16.69 5.81
CA ASN A 86 -9.54 16.07 7.14
C ASN A 86 -9.32 14.55 7.14
N ILE A 87 -8.77 14.00 6.04
CA ILE A 87 -8.39 12.59 5.93
C ILE A 87 -6.94 12.40 6.35
N ASN A 88 -6.69 11.41 7.20
CA ASN A 88 -5.33 11.09 7.66
C ASN A 88 -4.76 9.80 7.05
N THR A 89 -5.57 8.99 6.37
CA THR A 89 -5.12 7.77 5.66
C THR A 89 -6.10 7.46 4.55
N VAL A 90 -5.60 7.01 3.39
CA VAL A 90 -6.44 6.51 2.29
C VAL A 90 -6.22 5.02 2.08
N VAL A 91 -7.32 4.27 2.02
CA VAL A 91 -7.34 2.85 1.68
C VAL A 91 -7.92 2.72 0.28
N PHE A 92 -7.08 2.30 -0.67
CA PHE A 92 -7.51 1.92 -2.00
C PHE A 92 -7.82 0.43 -2.04
N VAL A 93 -9.09 0.09 -2.19
CA VAL A 93 -9.51 -1.30 -2.39
C VAL A 93 -9.56 -1.57 -3.88
N ALA A 94 -8.49 -2.18 -4.38
CA ALA A 94 -8.30 -2.43 -5.80
C ALA A 94 -9.13 -3.63 -6.27
N GLY A 95 -9.55 -3.60 -7.53
CA GLY A 95 -10.25 -4.72 -8.16
C GLY A 95 -11.21 -4.22 -9.23
N TYR A 96 -11.07 -4.71 -10.46
CA TYR A 96 -11.96 -4.35 -11.54
C TYR A 96 -13.28 -5.15 -11.50
N SER A 97 -14.38 -4.51 -11.89
CA SER A 97 -15.70 -5.14 -12.05
C SER A 97 -16.42 -4.62 -13.30
N ASP A 98 -16.71 -5.51 -14.25
CA ASP A 98 -17.51 -5.18 -15.45
C ASP A 98 -18.93 -4.74 -15.07
N ILE A 99 -19.51 -5.36 -14.04
CA ILE A 99 -20.83 -5.00 -13.51
C ILE A 99 -20.76 -3.61 -12.85
N GLY A 100 -19.68 -3.33 -12.11
CA GLY A 100 -19.41 -2.03 -11.51
C GLY A 100 -19.37 -0.92 -12.57
N GLU A 101 -18.50 -1.09 -13.57
CA GLU A 101 -18.36 -0.15 -14.70
C GLU A 101 -19.71 0.16 -15.36
N LYS A 102 -20.53 -0.87 -15.59
CA LYS A 102 -21.86 -0.68 -16.18
C LYS A 102 -22.83 0.07 -15.25
N LEU A 103 -22.82 -0.23 -13.96
CA LEU A 103 -23.76 0.36 -12.99
C LEU A 103 -23.41 1.80 -12.62
N GLN A 104 -22.12 2.14 -12.58
CA GLN A 104 -21.67 3.51 -12.28
C GLN A 104 -21.62 4.39 -13.53
N GLU A 105 -21.74 3.80 -14.73
CA GLU A 105 -21.58 4.48 -16.01
C GLU A 105 -20.23 5.19 -16.16
N ILE A 106 -19.20 4.69 -15.45
CA ILE A 106 -17.84 5.21 -15.48
C ILE A 106 -16.95 4.19 -16.17
N SER A 107 -16.41 4.56 -17.33
CA SER A 107 -15.54 3.70 -18.12
C SER A 107 -14.25 3.34 -17.35
N PHE A 108 -13.64 2.21 -17.68
CA PHE A 108 -12.35 1.83 -17.10
C PHE A 108 -11.26 2.92 -17.29
N GLN A 109 -11.28 3.66 -18.40
CA GLN A 109 -10.29 4.73 -18.61
C GLN A 109 -10.56 5.94 -17.73
N ASP A 110 -11.82 6.29 -17.50
CA ASP A 110 -12.17 7.41 -16.62
C ASP A 110 -11.92 7.05 -15.16
N GLU A 111 -12.17 5.79 -14.78
CA GLU A 111 -11.80 5.25 -13.47
C GLU A 111 -10.30 5.33 -13.24
N LYS A 112 -9.47 4.95 -14.24
CA LYS A 112 -8.02 5.13 -14.15
C LYS A 112 -7.62 6.58 -13.95
N LYS A 113 -8.22 7.53 -14.68
CA LYS A 113 -7.93 8.96 -14.51
C LYS A 113 -8.33 9.45 -13.12
N ARG A 114 -9.45 8.99 -12.58
CA ARG A 114 -9.91 9.33 -11.22
C ARG A 114 -8.89 8.85 -10.18
N ILE A 115 -8.48 7.59 -10.29
CA ILE A 115 -7.50 6.99 -9.37
C ILE A 115 -6.15 7.71 -9.47
N ASP A 116 -5.67 7.98 -10.69
CA ASP A 116 -4.40 8.69 -10.91
C ASP A 116 -4.39 10.08 -10.27
N LYS A 117 -5.45 10.87 -10.50
CA LYS A 117 -5.62 12.19 -9.85
C LYS A 117 -5.65 12.08 -8.33
N LEU A 118 -6.46 11.16 -7.80
CA LEU A 118 -6.58 10.98 -6.36
C LEU A 118 -5.24 10.57 -5.74
N LEU A 119 -4.52 9.61 -6.33
CA LEU A 119 -3.19 9.19 -5.89
C LEU A 119 -2.22 10.38 -5.85
N ASN A 120 -2.18 11.19 -6.90
CA ASN A 120 -1.32 12.38 -6.96
C ASN A 120 -1.62 13.35 -5.80
N SER A 121 -2.90 13.67 -5.55
CA SER A 121 -3.27 14.55 -4.44
C SER A 121 -3.00 13.95 -3.05
N VAL A 122 -3.17 12.63 -2.88
CA VAL A 122 -2.84 11.94 -1.63
C VAL A 122 -1.33 12.01 -1.35
N LYS A 123 -0.51 11.82 -2.38
CA LYS A 123 0.96 11.94 -2.30
C LYS A 123 1.43 13.36 -2.02
N GLU A 124 0.84 14.37 -2.67
CA GLU A 124 1.15 15.79 -2.43
C GLU A 124 0.85 16.21 -0.99
N LYS A 125 -0.16 15.60 -0.36
CA LYS A 125 -0.56 15.84 1.03
C LYS A 125 0.20 14.96 2.03
N GLU A 126 1.08 14.07 1.57
CA GLU A 126 1.81 13.10 2.38
C GLU A 126 0.88 12.24 3.26
N ILE A 127 -0.31 11.93 2.75
CA ILE A 127 -1.27 11.06 3.45
C ILE A 127 -0.87 9.59 3.19
N PRO A 128 -0.72 8.77 4.24
CA PRO A 128 -0.44 7.34 4.10
C PRO A 128 -1.45 6.60 3.21
N ILE A 129 -0.93 5.75 2.33
CA ILE A 129 -1.70 4.93 1.40
C ILE A 129 -1.60 3.45 1.76
N ILE A 130 -2.75 2.80 1.93
CA ILE A 130 -2.84 1.34 2.04
C ILE A 130 -3.57 0.81 0.80
N THR A 131 -2.94 -0.09 0.03
CA THR A 131 -3.63 -0.85 -1.01
C THR A 131 -4.10 -2.18 -0.47
N ILE A 132 -5.38 -2.49 -0.68
CA ILE A 132 -5.95 -3.78 -0.32
C ILE A 132 -6.51 -4.46 -1.58
N TYR A 133 -6.16 -5.74 -1.76
CA TYR A 133 -6.74 -6.57 -2.82
C TYR A 133 -7.13 -7.94 -2.29
N ILE A 134 -8.42 -8.29 -2.43
CA ILE A 134 -9.00 -9.53 -1.87
C ILE A 134 -9.83 -10.31 -2.89
N GLY A 135 -9.73 -9.93 -4.17
CA GLY A 135 -10.55 -10.51 -5.23
C GLY A 135 -10.21 -11.96 -5.56
N GLY A 136 -9.08 -12.48 -5.09
CA GLY A 136 -8.60 -13.82 -5.37
C GLY A 136 -8.16 -14.01 -6.82
N ASN A 137 -7.65 -15.20 -7.13
CA ASN A 137 -7.23 -15.54 -8.49
C ASN A 137 -8.37 -15.37 -9.51
N SER A 138 -9.59 -15.77 -9.14
CA SER A 138 -10.77 -15.69 -10.02
C SER A 138 -11.11 -14.28 -10.51
N ARG A 139 -10.64 -13.23 -9.82
CA ARG A 139 -10.87 -11.82 -10.19
C ARG A 139 -9.59 -11.09 -10.57
N ARG A 140 -8.44 -11.79 -10.67
CA ARG A 140 -7.22 -11.27 -11.28
C ARG A 140 -7.39 -11.31 -12.80
N ASN A 141 -7.37 -10.13 -13.41
CA ASN A 141 -7.44 -9.95 -14.85
C ASN A 141 -6.59 -8.74 -15.24
N ARG A 142 -6.39 -8.51 -16.54
CA ARG A 142 -5.55 -7.42 -17.04
C ARG A 142 -5.94 -6.03 -16.51
N LYS A 143 -7.23 -5.74 -16.35
CA LYS A 143 -7.69 -4.44 -15.83
C LYS A 143 -7.39 -4.33 -14.33
N THR A 144 -7.64 -5.38 -13.54
CA THR A 144 -7.24 -5.47 -12.13
C THR A 144 -5.73 -5.28 -11.98
N ASP A 145 -4.90 -5.96 -12.78
CA ASP A 145 -3.44 -5.84 -12.72
C ASP A 145 -2.96 -4.42 -13.01
N MET A 146 -3.61 -3.70 -13.92
CA MET A 146 -3.31 -2.30 -14.20
C MET A 146 -3.63 -1.40 -13.00
N LEU A 147 -4.75 -1.63 -12.33
CA LEU A 147 -5.14 -0.89 -11.13
C LEU A 147 -4.18 -1.18 -9.98
N LEU A 148 -3.83 -2.45 -9.76
CA LEU A 148 -2.87 -2.86 -8.74
C LEU A 148 -1.50 -2.22 -8.96
N LYS A 149 -1.01 -2.16 -10.21
CA LYS A 149 0.24 -1.46 -10.52
C LYS A 149 0.18 0.03 -10.15
N MET A 150 -0.94 0.69 -10.43
CA MET A 150 -1.12 2.11 -10.12
C MET A 150 -1.16 2.35 -8.61
N THR A 151 -1.98 1.59 -7.88
CA THR A 151 -2.18 1.83 -6.44
C THR A 151 -1.01 1.31 -5.62
N CYS A 152 -0.48 0.12 -5.91
CA CYS A 152 0.63 -0.47 -5.16
C CYS A 152 1.89 0.38 -5.27
N LYS A 153 2.23 0.91 -6.45
CA LYS A 153 3.44 1.73 -6.64
C LYS A 153 3.54 2.92 -5.68
N GLU A 154 2.39 3.51 -5.33
CA GLU A 154 2.32 4.69 -4.49
C GLU A 154 1.99 4.36 -3.02
N SER A 155 1.80 3.09 -2.69
CA SER A 155 1.38 2.64 -1.35
C SER A 155 2.52 2.60 -0.34
N ASP A 156 2.16 2.79 0.92
CA ASP A 156 3.04 2.57 2.07
C ASP A 156 2.86 1.17 2.68
N TYR A 157 1.74 0.51 2.39
CA TYR A 157 1.48 -0.87 2.80
C TYR A 157 0.51 -1.59 1.87
N ILE A 158 0.75 -2.88 1.65
CA ILE A 158 -0.10 -3.75 0.84
C ILE A 158 -0.65 -4.88 1.74
N ILE A 159 -1.96 -5.07 1.70
CA ILE A 159 -2.63 -6.21 2.35
C ILE A 159 -3.36 -7.01 1.28
N SER A 160 -3.14 -8.32 1.23
CA SER A 160 -3.82 -9.18 0.27
C SER A 160 -4.00 -10.61 0.79
N THR A 161 -4.72 -11.44 0.05
CA THR A 161 -4.80 -12.86 0.34
C THR A 161 -3.74 -13.65 -0.43
N THR A 162 -3.37 -14.83 0.06
CA THR A 162 -2.48 -15.76 -0.64
C THR A 162 -3.03 -16.13 -2.02
N ASP A 163 -4.33 -16.42 -2.11
CA ASP A 163 -5.02 -16.69 -3.40
C ASP A 163 -4.96 -15.50 -4.37
N SER A 164 -5.08 -14.27 -3.86
CA SER A 164 -4.96 -13.05 -4.68
C SER A 164 -3.56 -12.84 -5.26
N ASN A 165 -2.55 -13.42 -4.61
CA ASN A 165 -1.14 -13.38 -4.97
C ASN A 165 -0.61 -14.75 -5.43
N TYR A 166 -1.48 -15.61 -5.99
CA TYR A 166 -1.13 -16.97 -6.44
C TYR A 166 0.08 -17.02 -7.38
N ASP A 167 0.31 -15.95 -8.15
CA ASP A 167 1.38 -15.78 -9.15
C ASP A 167 2.57 -14.94 -8.64
N GLN A 168 2.59 -14.62 -7.33
CA GLN A 168 3.56 -13.70 -6.70
C GLN A 168 3.56 -12.28 -7.27
N PHE A 169 2.55 -11.89 -8.05
CA PHE A 169 2.50 -10.58 -8.69
C PHE A 169 2.58 -9.42 -7.69
N LEU A 170 1.80 -9.47 -6.61
CA LEU A 170 1.81 -8.43 -5.58
C LEU A 170 3.12 -8.45 -4.78
N SER A 171 3.66 -9.63 -4.49
CA SER A 171 4.98 -9.74 -3.85
C SER A 171 6.08 -9.11 -4.71
N ASN A 172 6.02 -9.29 -6.02
CA ASN A 172 6.97 -8.69 -6.95
C ASN A 172 6.82 -7.16 -7.01
N LEU A 173 5.59 -6.65 -7.06
CA LEU A 173 5.33 -5.20 -7.00
C LEU A 173 5.82 -4.58 -5.67
N ALA A 174 5.49 -5.23 -4.55
CA ALA A 174 5.92 -4.80 -3.22
C ALA A 174 7.45 -4.73 -3.14
N LYS A 175 8.14 -5.75 -3.67
CA LYS A 175 9.60 -5.80 -3.73
C LYS A 175 10.19 -4.74 -4.66
N GLU A 176 9.60 -4.52 -5.83
CA GLU A 176 10.03 -3.50 -6.79
C GLU A 176 10.01 -2.09 -6.17
N HIS A 177 8.97 -1.81 -5.37
CA HIS A 177 8.76 -0.50 -4.77
C HIS A 177 9.21 -0.39 -3.30
N ASN A 178 9.80 -1.45 -2.73
CA ASN A 178 10.23 -1.54 -1.32
C ASN A 178 9.10 -1.27 -0.31
N ILE A 179 7.93 -1.85 -0.56
CA ILE A 179 6.73 -1.67 0.25
C ILE A 179 6.51 -2.92 1.11
N PRO A 180 6.20 -2.80 2.40
CA PRO A 180 5.76 -3.95 3.19
C PRO A 180 4.50 -4.58 2.60
N ILE A 181 4.44 -5.90 2.60
CA ILE A 181 3.26 -6.65 2.18
C ILE A 181 2.93 -7.70 3.23
N THR A 182 1.64 -7.81 3.57
CA THR A 182 1.10 -8.91 4.35
C THR A 182 0.13 -9.72 3.50
N LEU A 183 0.35 -11.03 3.49
CA LEU A 183 -0.52 -12.00 2.84
C LEU A 183 -1.21 -12.82 3.92
N VAL A 184 -2.53 -12.91 3.83
CA VAL A 184 -3.34 -13.74 4.73
C VAL A 184 -4.03 -14.86 3.97
N GLU A 185 -4.44 -15.94 4.64
CA GLU A 185 -5.10 -17.06 3.98
C GLU A 185 -6.58 -16.73 3.65
N ASP A 186 -7.31 -16.17 4.61
CA ASP A 186 -8.73 -15.83 4.47
C ASP A 186 -8.98 -14.32 4.61
N ILE A 187 -10.04 -13.83 3.97
CA ILE A 187 -10.45 -12.42 4.07
C ILE A 187 -10.69 -12.00 5.52
N ARG A 188 -11.16 -12.92 6.38
CA ARG A 188 -11.38 -12.65 7.82
C ARG A 188 -10.09 -12.30 8.56
N ASP A 189 -8.98 -12.86 8.12
CA ASP A 189 -7.67 -12.70 8.74
C ASP A 189 -7.05 -11.32 8.42
N ILE A 190 -7.62 -10.56 7.48
CA ILE A 190 -7.21 -9.17 7.15
C ILE A 190 -7.37 -8.24 8.35
N THR A 191 -8.23 -8.58 9.30
CA THR A 191 -8.46 -7.78 10.51
C THR A 191 -7.17 -7.46 11.26
N GLU A 192 -6.25 -8.43 11.38
CA GLU A 192 -4.98 -8.29 12.09
C GLU A 192 -3.98 -7.34 11.37
N PRO A 193 -3.60 -7.55 10.10
CA PRO A 193 -2.73 -6.62 9.41
C PRO A 193 -3.37 -5.23 9.27
N PHE A 194 -4.69 -5.16 9.05
CA PHE A 194 -5.34 -3.87 8.86
C PHE A 194 -5.35 -3.04 10.15
N VAL A 195 -5.60 -3.65 11.32
CA VAL A 195 -5.52 -2.92 12.59
C VAL A 195 -4.08 -2.53 12.94
N SER A 196 -3.10 -3.38 12.60
CA SER A 196 -1.67 -3.11 12.88
C SER A 196 -1.14 -1.86 12.16
N ALA A 197 -1.78 -1.46 11.05
CA ALA A 197 -1.45 -0.21 10.38
C ALA A 197 -1.72 1.02 11.26
N PHE A 198 -2.66 0.93 12.21
CA PHE A 198 -3.10 2.05 13.04
C PHE A 198 -2.62 1.99 14.50
N ARG A 199 -2.39 0.80 15.05
CA ARG A 199 -2.00 0.61 16.46
C ARG A 199 -1.21 -0.67 16.71
#